data_AF-A0A352N1T1-F1
#
_entry.id   AF-A0A352N1T1-F1
#
_cell.length_a   1.000
_cell.length_b   1.000
_cell.length_c   1.000
_cell.angle_alpha   90.00
_cell.angle_beta   90.00
_cell.angle_gamma   90.00
#
_symmetry.space_group_name_H-M   'P 1'
#
loop_
_entity.id
_entity.type
_entity.pdbx_description
1 polymer ?
#
loop_
_entity_poly.entity_id
_entity_poly.type
_entity_poly.pdbx_seq_one_letter_code
_entity_poly.pdbx_strand_id
1 'polypeptide(L)' 'MGLSSHEYTLDKSTGEIKLPHNVLHELFHIYREIGEEEAVKRVIELTGADIKTARTFVAQLSRRR' A
#
# COMPACT_ATOMS: atom_id res chain seq x y z
N MET A 1 -2.43 -25.69 -11.38
CA MET A 1 -2.66 -24.31 -11.85
C MET A 1 -2.38 -23.40 -10.67
N GLY A 2 -1.18 -22.81 -10.62
CA GLY A 2 -0.73 -22.02 -9.47
C GLY A 2 -1.47 -20.69 -9.44
N LEU A 3 -2.34 -20.49 -8.45
CA LEU A 3 -2.98 -19.20 -8.23
C LEU A 3 -1.92 -18.22 -7.74
N SER A 4 -1.42 -17.44 -8.69
CA SER A 4 -0.78 -16.14 -8.60
C SER A 4 -0.55 -15.66 -7.16
N SER A 5 0.64 -15.93 -6.63
CA SER A 5 1.24 -15.16 -5.55
C SER A 5 1.23 -13.71 -6.00
N HIS A 6 0.24 -12.93 -5.57
CA HIS A 6 0.22 -11.49 -5.79
C HIS A 6 1.35 -10.94 -4.94
N GLU A 7 2.53 -10.87 -5.56
CA GLU A 7 3.76 -10.47 -4.94
C GLU A 7 3.59 -9.00 -4.53
N TYR A 8 3.41 -8.78 -3.23
CA TYR A 8 3.43 -7.46 -2.63
C TYR A 8 4.87 -6.97 -2.63
N THR A 9 5.37 -6.62 -3.81
CA THR A 9 6.78 -6.27 -3.96
C THR A 9 6.96 -4.80 -3.61
N LEU A 10 7.48 -4.54 -2.42
CA LEU A 10 8.25 -3.33 -2.17
C LEU A 10 9.53 -3.47 -2.98
N ASP A 11 9.65 -2.73 -4.08
CA ASP A 11 10.90 -2.67 -4.80
C ASP A 11 11.89 -1.86 -3.96
N LYS A 12 12.71 -2.56 -3.18
CA LYS A 12 13.68 -1.95 -2.25
C LYS A 12 14.75 -1.12 -2.98
N SER A 13 14.92 -1.30 -4.28
CA SER A 13 15.88 -0.57 -5.10
C SER A 13 15.36 0.81 -5.54
N THR A 14 14.05 0.93 -5.78
CA THR A 14 13.40 2.17 -6.23
C THR A 14 12.56 2.84 -5.15
N GLY A 15 12.23 2.12 -4.07
CA GLY A 15 11.26 2.55 -3.06
C GLY A 15 9.82 2.54 -3.56
N GLU A 16 9.55 1.94 -4.72
CA GLU A 16 8.20 1.85 -5.27
C GLU A 16 7.41 0.71 -4.64
N ILE A 17 6.25 1.05 -4.08
CA ILE A 17 5.28 0.09 -3.58
C ILE A 17 4.35 -0.28 -4.75
N LYS A 18 4.42 -1.55 -5.18
CA LYS A 18 3.49 -2.11 -6.17
C LYS A 18 2.44 -2.95 -5.45
N LEU A 19 1.21 -2.46 -5.46
CA LEU A 19 0.06 -3.17 -4.91
C LEU A 19 -0.92 -3.49 -6.03
N PRO A 20 -1.54 -4.68 -6.00
CA PRO A 20 -2.58 -5.02 -6.96
C PRO A 20 -3.82 -4.14 -6.75
N HIS A 21 -4.61 -3.97 -7.80
CA HIS A 21 -5.70 -2.99 -7.83
C HIS A 21 -6.77 -3.22 -6.74
N ASN A 22 -7.06 -4.48 -6.43
CA ASN A 22 -7.95 -4.85 -5.31
C ASN A 22 -7.45 -4.33 -3.96
N VAL A 23 -6.14 -4.36 -3.73
CA VAL A 23 -5.51 -3.91 -2.48
C VAL A 23 -5.43 -2.39 -2.42
N LEU A 24 -5.17 -1.72 -3.56
CA LEU A 24 -5.28 -0.27 -3.66
C LEU A 24 -6.70 0.20 -3.29
N HIS A 25 -7.73 -0.52 -3.74
CA HIS A 25 -9.11 -0.21 -3.42
C HIS A 25 -9.41 -0.42 -1.93
N GLU A 26 -8.95 -1.53 -1.33
CA GLU A 26 -9.05 -1.78 0.12
C GLU A 26 -8.35 -0.69 0.94
N LEU A 27 -7.13 -0.31 0.57
CA LEU A 27 -6.37 0.74 1.25
C LEU A 27 -7.04 2.10 1.15
N PHE A 28 -7.64 2.41 0.01
CA PHE A 28 -8.39 3.65 -0.17
C PHE A 28 -9.65 3.66 0.70
N HIS A 29 -10.33 2.52 0.83
CA HIS A 29 -11.45 2.35 1.77
C HIS A 29 -11.01 2.55 3.22
N ILE A 30 -9.94 1.88 3.66
CA ILE A 30 -9.38 2.02 5.01
C ILE A 30 -9.00 3.47 5.29
N TYR A 31 -8.33 4.13 4.34
CA TYR A 31 -7.94 5.54 4.45
C TYR A 31 -9.16 6.46 4.66
N ARG A 32 -10.27 6.19 3.97
CA ARG A 32 -11.49 7.01 4.05
C ARG A 32 -12.37 6.71 5.27
N GLU A 33 -12.49 5.44 5.64
CA GLU A 33 -13.38 4.98 6.71
C GLU A 33 -12.73 5.07 8.09
N ILE A 34 -11.45 4.73 8.19
CA ILE A 34 -10.70 4.64 9.44
C ILE A 34 -9.72 5.81 9.58
N GLY A 35 -8.91 6.05 8.55
CA GLY A 35 -7.97 7.17 8.50
C GLY A 35 -6.58 6.81 7.95
N GLU A 36 -5.73 7.83 7.82
CA GLU A 36 -4.37 7.70 7.27
C GLU A 36 -3.51 6.68 8.04
N GLU A 37 -3.55 6.71 9.37
CA GLU A 37 -2.67 5.88 10.20
C GLU A 37 -2.89 4.38 9.99
N GLU A 38 -4.15 3.96 9.84
CA GLU A 38 -4.48 2.55 9.64
C GLU A 38 -4.11 2.09 8.23
N ALA A 39 -4.33 2.95 7.22
CA ALA A 39 -3.88 2.66 5.85
C ALA A 39 -2.35 2.52 5.79
N VAL A 40 -1.62 3.35 6.53
CA VAL A 40 -0.15 3.29 6.61
C VAL A 40 0.31 1.99 7.27
N LYS A 41 -0.27 1.61 8.41
CA LYS A 41 0.04 0.32 9.06
C LYS A 41 -0.21 -0.84 8.11
N ARG A 42 -1.34 -0.83 7.41
CA ARG A 42 -1.69 -1.88 6.46
C ARG A 42 -0.67 -2.02 5.33
N VAL A 43 -0.18 -0.90 4.79
CA VAL A 43 0.90 -0.91 3.78
C VAL A 43 2.18 -1.51 4.36
N ILE A 44 2.56 -1.14 5.58
CA ILE A 44 3.76 -1.68 6.26
C ILE A 44 3.62 -3.20 6.45
N GLU A 45 2.46 -3.69 6.89
CA GLU A 45 2.22 -5.12 7.08
C GLU A 45 2.28 -5.90 5.76
N LEU A 46 1.73 -5.32 4.69
CA LEU A 46 1.68 -5.98 3.38
C LEU A 46 3.03 -5.99 2.67
N THR A 47 3.81 -4.91 2.79
CA THR A 47 5.01 -4.71 1.96
C THR A 47 6.31 -4.73 2.76
N GLY A 48 6.24 -4.73 4.10
CA GLY A 48 7.40 -4.58 4.98
C GLY A 48 8.14 -3.24 4.82
N ALA A 49 7.45 -2.21 4.33
CA ALA A 49 8.05 -0.90 4.09
C ALA A 49 8.22 -0.11 5.39
N ASP A 50 9.18 0.81 5.41
CA ASP A 50 9.31 1.76 6.51
C ASP A 50 8.11 2.71 6.59
N ILE A 51 7.82 3.22 7.80
CA ILE A 51 6.76 4.20 8.07
C ILE A 51 6.80 5.37 7.07
N LYS A 52 8.00 5.88 6.75
CA LYS A 52 8.16 7.03 5.86
C LYS A 52 7.68 6.71 4.42
N THR A 53 8.04 5.53 3.94
CA THR A 53 7.68 5.04 2.60
C THR A 53 6.18 4.76 2.52
N ALA A 54 5.62 4.09 3.53
CA ALA A 54 4.20 3.80 3.63
C ALA A 54 3.35 5.09 3.70
N ARG A 55 3.74 6.08 4.53
CA ARG A 55 3.08 7.40 4.58
C ARG A 55 3.14 8.12 3.24
N THR A 56 4.30 8.11 2.59
CA THR A 56 4.46 8.75 1.27
C THR A 56 3.54 8.12 0.24
N PHE A 57 3.46 6.79 0.23
CA PHE A 57 2.58 6.04 -0.66
C PHE A 57 1.10 6.32 -0.41
N VAL A 58 0.64 6.28 0.84
CA VAL A 58 -0.75 6.59 1.20
C VAL A 58 -1.11 8.04 0.86
N ALA A 59 -0.19 8.98 1.09
CA ALA A 59 -0.38 10.38 0.70
C ALA A 59 -0.48 10.55 -0.83
N GLN A 60 0.32 9.80 -1.60
CA GLN A 60 0.22 9.77 -3.06
C GLN A 60 -1.07 9.11 -3.56
N LEU A 61 -1.53 8.06 -2.87
CA LEU A 61 -2.80 7.38 -3.14
C LEU A 61 -3.98 8.35 -3.02
N SER A 62 -3.99 9.17 -1.96
CA SER A 62 -4.99 10.21 -1.74
C SER A 62 -4.94 11.35 -2.77
N ARG A 63 -3.74 11.67 -3.30
CA ARG A 63 -3.53 12.76 -4.26
C ARG A 63 -3.84 12.43 -5.72
N ARG A 64 -3.98 11.15 -6.11
CA ARG A 64 -4.30 10.74 -7.50
C ARG A 64 -5.79 10.89 -7.88
N ARG A 65 -6.51 11.82 -7.26
CA ARG A 65 -7.93 12.10 -7.55
C ARG A 65 -8.10 13.05 -8.74
#